data_AF-A0A8H9HNG2-F1
#
_entry.id   AF-A0A8H9HNG2-F1
#
_cell.length_a   1.000
_cell.length_b   1.000
_cell.length_c   1.000
_cell.angle_alpha   90.00
_cell.angle_beta   90.00
_cell.angle_gamma   90.00
#
_symmetry.space_group_name_H-M   'P 1'
#
loop_
_entity.id
_entity.type
_entity.pdbx_description
1 polymer ?
#
loop_
_entity_poly.entity_id
_entity_poly.type
_entity_poly.pdbx_seq_one_letter_code
_entity_poly.pdbx_strand_id
1 'polypeptide(L)'
;MEQQEYAVGATRVAAGRPDGRTGGAGRGTADAVLAVREAEREVERSVERGAEGEVERDCEADPVGAVAGSGADDPLTSAEGLSPDPGLLRLAHWFAAATPGTADDLCTASFGLYPARHLGAAAAPADPAVSWWHGPTAHAAVPRAREARTDGGLRRARRDAAALPVVRSGAKQGGPGRHRRPERSRALPDAPRDVQDRSGEELPDAERRIAARLLLAHPLVTASGPHADGFPLIRRHRDWLTERFDTLLGYRLVIGPWHARLFKAGLGPGAARRLEHPATGAPFTPAGYARLALALALLVDAPEQLPYGRLVQAMRAAAPDLAAEGAPTGTAALDTSLGAALDASLDMALAALADWQVLGELPADPGDTAFVLTVDRELARAVPAGPPALADDAADLIRRAAEAEPGTAVRRLLAETPAVLTTDLPEDQREWLREHRLSGPAALAEFLGLEAELRAEGVALLDPAAELTDLALPGAGTLAQAALLLVERLVEEVRPLPGEDPGGDVAIPDALIDGVLGDIADDHDLPARYLADRTALRRDALDLLHRLGLITPTPRATWLLRPPAARYAPAPDLRPTPGTGRHSRPTTPTPPPPREGPHT
;
A
#
# COMPACT_ATOMS: atom_id res chain seq x y z
N MET A 1 0.51 75.71 42.70
CA MET A 1 -0.52 75.90 41.67
C MET A 1 -0.61 74.60 40.90
N GLU A 2 -1.76 73.92 41.07
CA GLU A 2 -2.39 72.81 40.28
C GLU A 2 -1.50 71.62 39.86
N GLN A 3 -1.52 70.49 40.60
CA GLN A 3 -2.44 69.31 40.52
C GLN A 3 -2.28 68.53 39.20
N GLN A 4 -2.19 67.20 39.08
CA GLN A 4 -2.13 65.95 39.87
C GLN A 4 -1.61 64.90 38.83
N GLU A 5 -0.90 63.81 39.16
CA GLU A 5 -1.48 62.50 39.46
C GLU A 5 -0.39 61.45 39.78
N TYR A 6 -0.54 60.84 40.95
CA TYR A 6 -0.34 59.43 41.34
C TYR A 6 0.86 58.59 40.84
N ALA A 7 1.94 58.66 41.64
CA ALA A 7 2.65 57.56 42.33
C ALA A 7 1.81 56.30 42.66
N VAL A 8 2.27 55.06 42.90
CA VAL A 8 3.56 54.37 43.18
C VAL A 8 3.16 52.87 43.24
N GLY A 9 3.94 51.88 42.80
CA GLY A 9 5.03 51.34 43.61
C GLY A 9 5.27 49.85 43.30
N ALA A 10 6.55 49.53 43.12
CA ALA A 10 7.07 48.18 43.04
C ALA A 10 7.49 47.68 44.43
N THR A 11 7.30 46.39 44.71
CA THR A 11 8.06 45.71 45.76
C THR A 11 8.24 44.22 45.45
N ARG A 12 9.51 43.79 45.43
CA ARG A 12 10.00 42.40 45.44
C ARG A 12 9.78 41.78 46.82
N VAL A 13 9.53 40.46 46.91
CA VAL A 13 10.20 39.52 47.86
C VAL A 13 10.13 38.09 47.27
N ALA A 14 11.18 37.31 47.55
CA ALA A 14 11.46 35.96 47.07
C ALA A 14 10.93 34.82 47.98
N ALA A 15 10.97 33.63 47.39
CA ALA A 15 11.11 32.29 47.98
C ALA A 15 9.84 31.56 48.50
N GLY A 16 9.61 30.38 47.92
CA GLY A 16 8.74 29.34 48.45
C GLY A 16 8.62 28.17 47.46
N ARG A 17 9.36 27.08 47.69
CA ARG A 17 9.03 25.76 47.15
C ARG A 17 8.06 25.10 48.12
N PRO A 18 6.96 24.51 47.63
CA PRO A 18 6.70 23.12 47.99
C PRO A 18 6.10 22.29 46.85
N ASP A 19 6.01 21.00 47.16
CA ASP A 19 5.69 19.84 46.34
C ASP A 19 4.30 19.82 45.67
N GLY A 20 4.21 19.01 44.61
CA GLY A 20 3.16 17.99 44.53
C GLY A 20 1.88 18.33 43.78
N ARG A 21 1.74 17.65 42.62
CA ARG A 21 0.50 17.16 41.97
C ARG A 21 -0.37 18.09 41.11
N THR A 22 -0.83 17.43 40.03
CA THR A 22 -1.99 17.65 39.14
C THR A 22 -1.91 18.72 38.04
N GLY A 23 -2.29 18.29 36.83
CA GLY A 23 -3.07 19.11 35.89
C GLY A 23 -2.30 19.65 34.69
N GLY A 24 -2.66 19.18 33.50
CA GLY A 24 -2.05 19.55 32.23
C GLY A 24 -2.31 20.98 31.74
N ALA A 25 -1.66 21.33 30.64
CA ALA A 25 -2.17 22.13 29.53
C ALA A 25 -1.04 22.36 28.51
N GLY A 26 -1.36 22.10 27.24
CA GLY A 26 -1.01 22.97 26.11
C GLY A 26 0.46 23.28 25.84
N ARG A 27 1.06 22.53 24.91
CA ARG A 27 1.99 23.10 23.91
C ARG A 27 1.47 22.59 22.57
N GLY A 28 0.92 23.42 21.70
CA GLY A 28 1.49 24.67 21.22
C GLY A 28 2.10 24.36 19.85
N THR A 29 1.23 24.06 18.88
CA THR A 29 1.56 23.93 17.47
C THR A 29 2.07 25.28 16.98
N ALA A 30 3.39 25.40 16.84
CA ALA A 30 3.99 26.53 16.18
C ALA A 30 3.79 26.37 14.66
N ASP A 31 2.81 27.08 14.14
CA ASP A 31 2.66 27.42 12.73
C ASP A 31 3.98 28.02 12.21
N ALA A 32 4.64 27.33 11.28
CA ALA A 32 5.70 27.90 10.48
C ALA A 32 5.07 28.63 9.28
N VAL A 33 4.69 29.89 9.50
CA VAL A 33 4.30 30.81 8.43
C VAL A 33 5.55 31.18 7.61
N LEU A 34 5.48 30.87 6.32
CA LEU A 34 6.38 31.35 5.26
C LEU A 34 6.57 32.87 5.36
N ALA A 35 7.81 33.32 5.55
CA ALA A 35 8.20 34.71 5.31
C ALA A 35 9.19 34.74 4.14
N VAL A 36 8.66 35.02 2.95
CA VAL A 36 9.44 35.40 1.76
C VAL A 36 10.14 36.73 2.06
N ARG A 37 11.46 36.77 1.93
CA ARG A 37 12.24 38.02 1.91
C ARG A 37 12.92 38.16 0.57
N GLU A 38 12.40 39.11 -0.21
CA GLU A 38 13.09 39.76 -1.32
C GLU A 38 14.36 40.45 -0.80
N ALA A 39 15.48 40.28 -1.49
CA ALA A 39 16.70 41.03 -1.25
C ALA A 39 17.18 41.60 -2.59
N GLU A 40 16.74 42.83 -2.89
CA GLU A 40 17.39 43.69 -3.87
C GLU A 40 18.62 44.37 -3.24
N ARG A 41 19.70 44.40 -4.04
CA ARG A 41 20.67 45.48 -4.23
C ARG A 41 21.16 46.26 -3.00
N GLU A 42 22.39 45.97 -2.57
CA GLU A 42 23.35 46.99 -2.10
C GLU A 42 24.70 46.36 -1.78
N VAL A 43 25.68 46.39 -2.71
CA VAL A 43 27.11 46.57 -2.39
C VAL A 43 27.81 47.20 -3.59
N GLU A 44 27.74 48.51 -3.69
CA GLU A 44 28.71 49.32 -4.44
C GLU A 44 29.27 50.34 -3.44
N ARG A 45 30.47 50.08 -2.91
CA ARG A 45 31.53 51.06 -2.56
C ARG A 45 32.58 50.42 -1.65
N SER A 46 33.81 50.86 -1.92
CA SER A 46 35.05 50.64 -1.14
C SER A 46 35.86 49.44 -1.60
N VAL A 47 36.71 49.62 -2.62
CA VAL A 47 38.16 49.78 -2.45
C VAL A 47 38.74 50.40 -3.73
N GLU A 48 39.02 51.70 -3.69
CA GLU A 48 40.08 52.31 -4.50
C GLU A 48 41.35 52.42 -3.64
N ARG A 49 42.43 51.78 -4.07
CA ARG A 49 43.78 52.38 -4.14
C ARG A 49 44.83 51.42 -4.70
N GLY A 50 45.28 51.73 -5.92
CA GLY A 50 46.70 51.91 -6.26
C GLY A 50 47.52 50.67 -6.62
N ALA A 51 47.80 50.48 -7.91
CA ALA A 51 49.15 50.26 -8.43
C ALA A 51 49.16 50.43 -9.95
N GLU A 52 49.96 51.40 -10.40
CA GLU A 52 50.26 51.74 -11.78
C GLU A 52 51.17 50.69 -12.42
N GLY A 53 51.08 50.54 -13.75
CA GLY A 53 51.99 49.71 -14.54
C GLY A 53 51.54 49.55 -15.99
N GLU A 54 51.79 50.58 -16.81
CA GLU A 54 51.68 50.55 -18.28
C GLU A 54 52.74 49.62 -18.90
N VAL A 55 52.37 48.77 -19.88
CA VAL A 55 53.17 48.45 -21.09
C VAL A 55 52.24 47.98 -22.24
N GLU A 56 51.97 48.89 -23.19
CA GLU A 56 52.18 48.78 -24.66
C GLU A 56 51.68 47.58 -25.52
N ARG A 57 50.76 47.90 -26.46
CA ARG A 57 50.64 47.50 -27.92
C ARG A 57 50.54 46.00 -28.31
N ASP A 58 49.76 45.51 -29.29
CA ASP A 58 49.35 46.00 -30.63
C ASP A 58 48.19 45.13 -31.20
N CYS A 59 47.39 45.72 -32.12
CA CYS A 59 46.78 45.19 -33.37
C CYS A 59 46.00 43.85 -33.39
N GLU A 60 44.93 43.58 -34.16
CA GLU A 60 44.05 44.24 -35.13
C GLU A 60 43.04 43.15 -35.61
N ALA A 61 41.88 43.57 -36.14
CA ALA A 61 41.00 42.88 -37.12
C ALA A 61 39.56 42.50 -36.68
N ASP A 62 38.63 43.39 -37.05
CA ASP A 62 37.24 43.08 -37.44
C ASP A 62 37.17 42.19 -38.71
N PRO A 63 36.03 41.53 -39.00
CA PRO A 63 35.07 42.17 -39.91
C PRO A 63 33.57 41.96 -39.58
N VAL A 64 32.85 43.09 -39.56
CA VAL A 64 31.62 43.42 -40.31
C VAL A 64 30.55 42.33 -40.54
N GLY A 65 29.43 42.45 -39.80
CA GLY A 65 28.11 42.83 -40.33
C GLY A 65 27.16 41.77 -40.90
N ALA A 66 26.01 41.55 -40.22
CA ALA A 66 24.75 41.15 -40.86
C ALA A 66 23.51 41.45 -39.99
N VAL A 67 22.83 42.55 -40.35
CA VAL A 67 21.37 42.79 -40.43
C VAL A 67 20.45 42.20 -39.35
N ALA A 68 19.85 43.14 -38.60
CA ALA A 68 18.65 42.95 -37.78
C ALA A 68 17.45 42.47 -38.61
N GLY A 69 16.92 41.30 -38.23
CA GLY A 69 15.58 40.85 -38.55
C GLY A 69 14.72 40.91 -37.29
N SER A 70 13.70 41.78 -37.32
CA SER A 70 12.64 41.91 -36.32
C SER A 70 12.04 40.55 -35.95
N GLY A 71 12.42 40.02 -34.79
CA GLY A 71 11.76 38.87 -34.18
C GLY A 71 10.35 39.28 -33.76
N ALA A 72 9.35 38.61 -34.34
CA ALA A 72 8.06 38.51 -33.69
C ALA A 72 8.27 37.72 -32.39
N ASP A 73 7.87 38.31 -31.26
CA ASP A 73 7.82 37.63 -29.97
C ASP A 73 6.94 36.39 -30.09
N ASP A 74 7.57 35.23 -30.29
CA ASP A 74 6.95 33.93 -30.12
C ASP A 74 6.98 33.64 -28.61
N PRO A 75 5.84 33.61 -27.90
CA PRO A 75 5.79 33.49 -26.44
C PRO A 75 6.35 32.15 -25.92
N LEU A 76 6.80 31.26 -26.81
CA LEU A 76 7.42 29.97 -26.52
C LEU A 76 8.96 30.00 -26.41
N THR A 77 9.59 31.17 -26.58
CA THR A 77 11.07 31.32 -26.56
C THR A 77 11.61 32.20 -25.44
N SER A 78 10.76 32.64 -24.50
CA SER A 78 11.23 33.32 -23.29
C SER A 78 11.89 32.31 -22.35
N ALA A 79 13.13 32.61 -21.97
CA ALA A 79 14.04 31.77 -21.20
C ALA A 79 13.66 31.68 -19.71
N GLU A 80 12.57 30.99 -19.39
CA GLU A 80 12.42 30.37 -18.06
C GLU A 80 12.79 28.89 -18.21
N GLY A 81 14.04 28.56 -17.88
CA GLY A 81 14.46 27.17 -17.77
C GLY A 81 13.67 26.50 -16.65
N LEU A 82 13.18 25.27 -16.88
CA LEU A 82 12.63 24.44 -15.81
C LEU A 82 13.71 24.27 -14.73
N SER A 83 13.53 24.92 -13.58
CA SER A 83 14.41 24.76 -12.44
C SER A 83 13.93 23.55 -11.64
N PRO A 84 14.78 22.53 -11.42
CA PRO A 84 14.39 21.38 -10.61
C PRO A 84 14.27 21.78 -9.13
N ASP A 85 13.25 21.30 -8.45
CA ASP A 85 13.19 21.34 -6.99
C ASP A 85 14.42 20.61 -6.40
N PRO A 86 15.24 21.28 -5.57
CA PRO A 86 16.50 20.71 -5.09
C PRO A 86 16.29 19.49 -4.18
N GLY A 87 15.17 19.43 -3.47
CA GLY A 87 14.83 18.30 -2.62
C GLY A 87 14.52 17.05 -3.44
N LEU A 88 13.63 17.16 -4.43
CA LEU A 88 13.25 16.07 -5.31
C LEU A 88 14.41 15.65 -6.24
N LEU A 89 15.26 16.58 -6.66
CA LEU A 89 16.49 16.25 -7.38
C LEU A 89 17.44 15.42 -6.52
N ARG A 90 17.61 15.77 -5.23
CA ARG A 90 18.39 14.96 -4.30
C ARG A 90 17.78 13.56 -4.10
N LEU A 91 16.46 13.49 -4.00
CA LEU A 91 15.72 12.22 -3.91
C LEU A 91 15.95 11.33 -5.15
N ALA A 92 16.02 11.91 -6.35
CA ALA A 92 16.31 11.16 -7.57
C ALA A 92 17.69 10.47 -7.52
N HIS A 93 18.72 11.15 -7.01
CA HIS A 93 20.05 10.57 -6.83
C HIS A 93 20.06 9.48 -5.75
N TRP A 94 19.27 9.65 -4.68
CA TRP A 94 19.11 8.61 -3.67
C TRP A 94 18.48 7.33 -4.23
N PHE A 95 17.47 7.46 -5.09
CA PHE A 95 16.89 6.31 -5.78
C PHE A 95 17.90 5.62 -6.69
N ALA A 96 18.69 6.37 -7.47
CA ALA A 96 19.70 5.79 -8.35
C ALA A 96 20.77 4.99 -7.60
N ALA A 97 21.15 5.45 -6.40
CA ALA A 97 22.13 4.77 -5.55
C ALA A 97 21.54 3.61 -4.71
N ALA A 98 20.22 3.46 -4.65
CA ALA A 98 19.54 2.52 -3.77
C ALA A 98 19.53 1.08 -4.33
N THR A 99 19.57 0.09 -3.43
CA THR A 99 19.18 -1.27 -3.78
C THR A 99 17.67 -1.34 -4.04
N PRO A 100 17.15 -2.32 -4.80
CA PRO A 100 15.72 -2.42 -5.08
C PRO A 100 14.82 -2.35 -3.84
N GLY A 101 15.14 -3.10 -2.78
CA GLY A 101 14.37 -3.06 -1.53
C GLY A 101 14.43 -1.71 -0.82
N THR A 102 15.61 -1.05 -0.81
CA THR A 102 15.75 0.30 -0.24
C THR A 102 14.98 1.33 -1.06
N ALA A 103 14.94 1.19 -2.39
CA ALA A 103 14.17 2.06 -3.28
C ALA A 103 12.66 1.93 -3.01
N ASP A 104 12.15 0.72 -2.75
CA ASP A 104 10.74 0.53 -2.41
C ASP A 104 10.39 1.15 -1.04
N ASP A 105 11.25 0.98 -0.04
CA ASP A 105 11.09 1.64 1.27
C ASP A 105 11.15 3.18 1.13
N LEU A 106 12.08 3.68 0.33
CA LEU A 106 12.26 5.11 0.06
C LEU A 106 11.05 5.69 -0.69
N CYS A 107 10.48 4.97 -1.65
CA CYS A 107 9.24 5.34 -2.33
C CYS A 107 8.06 5.45 -1.35
N THR A 108 7.92 4.44 -0.49
CA THR A 108 6.89 4.40 0.57
C THR A 108 7.01 5.63 1.48
N ALA A 109 8.23 5.96 1.91
CA ALA A 109 8.53 7.11 2.78
C ALA A 109 8.33 8.46 2.08
N SER A 110 8.68 8.56 0.79
CA SER A 110 8.72 9.83 0.06
C SER A 110 7.36 10.23 -0.51
N PHE A 111 6.57 9.25 -0.97
CA PHE A 111 5.29 9.52 -1.64
C PHE A 111 4.09 9.07 -0.82
N GLY A 112 4.14 7.98 -0.05
CA GLY A 112 2.96 7.53 0.70
C GLY A 112 1.72 7.27 -0.18
N LEU A 113 1.92 6.97 -1.47
CA LEU A 113 0.88 6.70 -2.48
C LEU A 113 0.71 5.19 -2.69
N TYR A 114 0.49 4.48 -1.59
CA TYR A 114 0.33 3.02 -1.63
C TYR A 114 -0.99 2.59 -0.97
N PRO A 115 -1.60 1.48 -1.45
CA PRO A 115 -2.81 0.93 -0.87
C PRO A 115 -2.52 0.23 0.47
N ALA A 116 -3.53 0.19 1.34
CA ALA A 116 -3.54 -0.72 2.49
C ALA A 116 -3.70 -2.18 2.04
N ARG A 117 -3.25 -3.13 2.88
CA ARG A 117 -3.36 -4.57 2.61
C ARG A 117 -4.00 -5.28 3.79
N HIS A 118 -5.17 -5.87 3.55
CA HIS A 118 -5.87 -6.69 4.52
C HIS A 118 -6.15 -8.09 3.99
N LEU A 119 -6.16 -9.08 4.90
CA LEU A 119 -6.59 -10.43 4.55
C LEU A 119 -8.12 -10.46 4.43
N GLY A 120 -8.60 -11.20 3.44
CA GLY A 120 -10.03 -11.45 3.27
C GLY A 120 -10.59 -12.47 4.26
N ALA A 121 -11.89 -12.71 4.10
CA ALA A 121 -12.73 -13.60 4.90
C ALA A 121 -13.06 -13.08 6.31
N ALA A 122 -14.24 -13.47 6.80
CA ALA A 122 -14.72 -13.09 8.11
C ALA A 122 -13.78 -13.58 9.23
N ALA A 123 -13.72 -12.79 10.30
CA ALA A 123 -13.10 -13.18 11.55
C ALA A 123 -13.90 -14.33 12.17
N ALA A 124 -13.16 -15.26 12.74
CA ALA A 124 -13.73 -16.15 13.72
C ALA A 124 -13.71 -15.47 15.10
N PRO A 125 -14.41 -16.01 16.12
CA PRO A 125 -14.41 -15.42 17.45
C PRO A 125 -12.98 -15.19 17.96
N ALA A 126 -12.73 -13.97 18.43
CA ALA A 126 -11.44 -13.58 18.97
C ALA A 126 -11.13 -14.42 20.22
N ASP A 127 -10.02 -15.16 20.17
CA ASP A 127 -9.48 -15.84 21.35
C ASP A 127 -7.96 -15.55 21.41
N PRO A 128 -7.56 -14.58 22.25
CA PRO A 128 -6.17 -14.15 22.35
C PRO A 128 -5.24 -15.22 22.94
N ALA A 129 -5.76 -16.30 23.50
CA ALA A 129 -4.98 -17.43 23.99
C ALA A 129 -4.75 -18.50 22.90
N VAL A 130 -5.50 -18.45 21.80
CA VAL A 130 -5.39 -19.40 20.69
C VAL A 130 -4.36 -18.89 19.69
N SER A 131 -3.42 -19.77 19.35
CA SER A 131 -2.45 -19.58 18.27
C SER A 131 -3.12 -19.59 16.91
N TRP A 132 -2.68 -18.76 15.95
CA TRP A 132 -3.10 -18.89 14.55
C TRP A 132 -2.82 -20.30 14.01
N TRP A 133 -1.71 -20.93 14.42
CA TRP A 133 -1.38 -22.30 14.05
C TRP A 133 -2.43 -23.30 14.47
N HIS A 134 -3.35 -23.02 15.39
CA HIS A 134 -4.44 -23.95 15.75
C HIS A 134 -5.81 -23.28 15.70
N GLY A 135 -5.85 -22.09 15.11
CA GLY A 135 -7.05 -21.31 14.95
C GLY A 135 -7.94 -21.81 13.81
N PRO A 136 -9.16 -21.26 13.72
CA PRO A 136 -10.07 -21.48 12.60
C PRO A 136 -9.47 -21.03 11.27
N THR A 137 -9.80 -21.76 10.21
CA THR A 137 -9.30 -21.51 8.86
C THR A 137 -10.26 -20.64 8.05
N ALA A 138 -9.74 -19.86 7.10
CA ALA A 138 -10.52 -19.05 6.17
C ALA A 138 -11.50 -19.89 5.32
N HIS A 139 -11.18 -21.15 5.08
CA HIS A 139 -12.03 -22.09 4.33
C HIS A 139 -13.26 -22.57 5.13
N ALA A 140 -13.26 -22.48 6.46
CA ALA A 140 -14.40 -22.90 7.27
C ALA A 140 -15.64 -21.99 7.10
N ALA A 141 -15.47 -20.81 6.47
CA ALA A 141 -16.53 -19.82 6.28
C ALA A 141 -17.20 -19.86 4.88
N VAL A 142 -16.75 -20.70 3.94
CA VAL A 142 -17.30 -20.74 2.57
C VAL A 142 -17.85 -22.14 2.24
N PRO A 143 -19.18 -22.33 2.08
CA PRO A 143 -19.71 -23.58 1.56
C PRO A 143 -19.46 -23.64 0.04
N ARG A 144 -18.41 -24.36 -0.39
CA ARG A 144 -18.21 -24.64 -1.81
C ARG A 144 -19.17 -25.74 -2.30
N ALA A 145 -19.94 -25.43 -3.34
CA ALA A 145 -20.53 -26.45 -4.20
C ALA A 145 -19.39 -27.22 -4.90
N ARG A 146 -19.41 -28.54 -4.75
CA ARG A 146 -18.29 -29.44 -5.07
C ARG A 146 -18.27 -29.73 -6.57
N GLU A 147 -17.26 -29.27 -7.30
CA GLU A 147 -16.81 -29.96 -8.51
C GLU A 147 -15.95 -31.16 -8.11
N ALA A 148 -16.18 -32.28 -8.78
CA ALA A 148 -15.56 -33.56 -8.46
C ALA A 148 -14.06 -33.53 -8.80
N ARG A 149 -13.21 -33.47 -7.78
CA ARG A 149 -11.78 -33.80 -7.90
C ARG A 149 -11.65 -35.23 -8.41
N THR A 150 -10.90 -35.41 -9.49
CA THR A 150 -10.41 -36.71 -9.95
C THR A 150 -9.29 -37.15 -9.01
N ASP A 151 -9.46 -38.33 -8.40
CA ASP A 151 -8.50 -38.96 -7.51
C ASP A 151 -7.13 -39.17 -8.19
N GLY A 152 -6.09 -38.53 -7.65
CA GLY A 152 -4.70 -38.67 -8.07
C GLY A 152 -3.76 -38.85 -6.87
N GLY A 153 -4.09 -39.77 -5.95
CA GLY A 153 -3.22 -40.11 -4.82
C GLY A 153 -2.17 -41.16 -5.18
N LEU A 154 -0.90 -40.76 -5.22
CA LEU A 154 0.25 -41.67 -5.19
C LEU A 154 0.25 -42.49 -3.88
N ARG A 155 -0.24 -43.74 -3.91
CA ARG A 155 0.15 -44.78 -2.96
C ARG A 155 0.30 -46.16 -3.62
N ARG A 156 1.56 -46.62 -3.57
CA ARG A 156 2.09 -48.00 -3.48
C ARG A 156 1.23 -49.16 -4.00
N ALA A 157 1.83 -49.85 -4.96
CA ALA A 157 1.43 -51.12 -5.54
C ALA A 157 1.04 -52.22 -4.53
N ARG A 158 -0.10 -52.87 -4.80
CA ARG A 158 -0.23 -54.34 -4.76
C ARG A 158 -1.31 -54.79 -5.74
N ARG A 159 -0.93 -55.71 -6.63
CA ARG A 159 -1.76 -56.40 -7.62
C ARG A 159 -2.93 -57.13 -6.95
N ASP A 160 -4.12 -57.09 -7.55
CA ASP A 160 -4.66 -58.21 -8.34
C ASP A 160 -6.00 -57.87 -9.00
N ALA A 161 -6.29 -58.62 -10.06
CA ALA A 161 -7.25 -58.38 -11.12
C ALA A 161 -8.73 -58.55 -10.76
N ALA A 162 -9.62 -57.86 -11.49
CA ALA A 162 -10.56 -58.46 -12.46
C ALA A 162 -11.81 -57.58 -12.76
N ALA A 163 -12.04 -57.38 -14.06
CA ALA A 163 -13.34 -57.43 -14.76
C ALA A 163 -14.47 -56.39 -14.51
N LEU A 164 -14.56 -55.42 -15.44
CA LEU A 164 -15.66 -55.21 -16.43
C LEU A 164 -17.07 -54.73 -15.98
N PRO A 165 -17.86 -54.13 -16.91
CA PRO A 165 -18.54 -52.82 -16.74
C PRO A 165 -20.07 -52.88 -16.88
N VAL A 166 -20.82 -51.85 -16.44
CA VAL A 166 -22.23 -51.66 -16.84
C VAL A 166 -22.65 -50.17 -16.87
N VAL A 167 -22.89 -49.70 -18.11
CA VAL A 167 -24.03 -48.92 -18.65
C VAL A 167 -24.46 -47.57 -18.05
N ARG A 168 -24.41 -46.56 -18.93
CA ARG A 168 -25.10 -45.27 -18.89
C ARG A 168 -26.58 -45.38 -19.28
N SER A 169 -27.44 -44.64 -18.60
CA SER A 169 -28.78 -44.20 -19.02
C SER A 169 -29.14 -43.00 -18.11
N GLY A 170 -29.67 -41.85 -18.52
CA GLY A 170 -30.32 -41.44 -19.76
C GLY A 170 -31.54 -40.56 -19.43
N ALA A 171 -31.39 -39.23 -19.53
CA ALA A 171 -32.45 -38.20 -19.67
C ALA A 171 -33.43 -38.03 -18.47
N LYS A 172 -34.15 -36.91 -18.24
CA LYS A 172 -34.59 -35.77 -19.05
C LYS A 172 -34.96 -34.56 -18.15
N GLN A 173 -35.05 -33.40 -18.77
CA GLN A 173 -35.41 -32.07 -18.27
C GLN A 173 -36.90 -31.93 -17.87
N GLY A 174 -37.18 -31.02 -16.93
CA GLY A 174 -38.53 -30.49 -16.62
C GLY A 174 -38.44 -29.05 -16.13
N GLY A 175 -39.11 -28.14 -16.83
CA GLY A 175 -39.05 -26.68 -16.69
C GLY A 175 -39.93 -26.05 -15.59
N PRO A 176 -40.22 -24.73 -15.69
CA PRO A 176 -40.10 -23.79 -14.58
C PRO A 176 -41.40 -23.54 -13.79
N GLY A 177 -41.29 -23.49 -12.47
CA GLY A 177 -42.38 -23.20 -11.54
C GLY A 177 -42.54 -21.70 -11.25
N ARG A 178 -43.79 -21.24 -11.39
CA ARG A 178 -44.25 -19.84 -11.34
C ARG A 178 -44.13 -19.14 -9.98
N HIS A 179 -43.96 -17.82 -10.09
CA HIS A 179 -44.05 -16.76 -9.08
C HIS A 179 -45.10 -16.96 -7.98
N ARG A 180 -44.67 -16.82 -6.72
CA ARG A 180 -45.53 -16.49 -5.57
C ARG A 180 -45.39 -15.00 -5.26
N ARG A 181 -46.54 -14.33 -5.22
CA ARG A 181 -46.78 -12.93 -4.85
C ARG A 181 -46.63 -12.79 -3.32
N PRO A 182 -45.97 -11.75 -2.76
CA PRO A 182 -45.92 -11.56 -1.32
C PRO A 182 -47.24 -10.97 -0.81
N GLU A 183 -47.75 -11.54 0.27
CA GLU A 183 -48.94 -11.07 0.97
C GLU A 183 -48.63 -9.75 1.70
N ARG A 184 -49.54 -8.78 1.55
CA ARG A 184 -49.52 -7.51 2.27
C ARG A 184 -49.95 -7.75 3.72
N SER A 185 -49.03 -7.58 4.67
CA SER A 185 -49.34 -7.60 6.09
C SER A 185 -50.22 -6.41 6.49
N ARG A 186 -51.31 -6.73 7.20
CA ARG A 186 -52.25 -5.81 7.85
C ARG A 186 -51.53 -4.97 8.91
N ALA A 187 -51.82 -3.67 8.91
CA ALA A 187 -51.39 -2.72 9.92
C ALA A 187 -52.01 -2.99 11.30
N LEU A 188 -51.18 -2.92 12.34
CA LEU A 188 -51.57 -2.69 13.75
C LEU A 188 -50.80 -1.45 14.27
N PRO A 189 -51.32 -0.72 15.26
CA PRO A 189 -50.92 0.65 15.57
C PRO A 189 -49.74 0.77 16.55
N ASP A 190 -49.01 1.89 16.41
CA ASP A 190 -48.02 2.53 17.29
C ASP A 190 -46.93 1.65 17.94
N ALA A 191 -45.79 1.58 17.24
CA ALA A 191 -44.48 1.32 17.83
C ALA A 191 -43.73 2.66 18.05
N PRO A 192 -42.90 2.78 19.10
CA PRO A 192 -42.23 4.03 19.47
C PRO A 192 -41.28 4.52 18.38
N ARG A 193 -41.22 5.85 18.22
CA ARG A 193 -40.54 6.59 17.14
C ARG A 193 -39.00 6.46 17.09
N ASP A 194 -38.38 5.67 17.98
CA ASP A 194 -36.91 5.61 18.14
C ASP A 194 -36.17 4.75 17.10
N VAL A 195 -36.87 3.99 16.25
CA VAL A 195 -36.23 3.11 15.24
C VAL A 195 -35.96 3.87 13.93
N GLN A 196 -36.63 5.00 13.68
CA GLN A 196 -36.50 5.75 12.43
C GLN A 196 -35.31 6.74 12.46
N ASP A 197 -34.94 7.30 13.62
CA ASP A 197 -33.78 8.20 13.74
C ASP A 197 -32.43 7.46 13.60
N ARG A 198 -32.33 6.19 14.04
CA ARG A 198 -31.11 5.39 13.88
C ARG A 198 -30.73 5.14 12.42
N SER A 199 -31.73 4.96 11.56
CA SER A 199 -31.49 4.77 10.12
C SER A 199 -30.89 6.01 9.45
N GLY A 200 -31.12 7.19 10.02
CA GLY A 200 -30.53 8.46 9.57
C GLY A 200 -29.11 8.69 10.09
N GLU A 201 -28.69 8.06 11.20
CA GLU A 201 -27.32 8.10 11.75
C GLU A 201 -26.42 7.00 11.14
N GLU A 202 -26.99 5.84 10.82
CA GLU A 202 -26.29 4.73 10.13
C GLU A 202 -25.82 5.12 8.72
N LEU A 203 -26.57 6.00 8.03
CA LEU A 203 -26.23 6.49 6.69
C LEU A 203 -24.93 7.34 6.69
N PRO A 204 -24.80 8.40 7.51
CA PRO A 204 -23.54 9.13 7.71
C PRO A 204 -22.36 8.25 8.07
N ASP A 205 -22.55 7.24 8.93
CA ASP A 205 -21.44 6.38 9.37
C ASP A 205 -20.99 5.41 8.27
N ALA A 206 -21.93 4.87 7.49
CA ALA A 206 -21.61 4.09 6.30
C ALA A 206 -20.89 4.94 5.24
N GLU A 207 -21.37 6.16 4.98
CA GLU A 207 -20.74 7.11 4.05
C GLU A 207 -19.32 7.48 4.48
N ARG A 208 -19.14 7.81 5.76
CA ARG A 208 -17.83 8.09 6.37
C ARG A 208 -16.86 6.92 6.23
N ARG A 209 -17.34 5.71 6.47
CA ARG A 209 -16.55 4.48 6.31
C ARG A 209 -16.15 4.26 4.86
N ILE A 210 -17.06 4.43 3.91
CA ILE A 210 -16.76 4.32 2.46
C ILE A 210 -15.67 5.34 2.07
N ALA A 211 -15.82 6.60 2.49
CA ALA A 211 -14.83 7.64 2.19
C ALA A 211 -13.47 7.38 2.86
N ALA A 212 -13.45 6.92 4.11
CA ALA A 212 -12.23 6.56 4.82
C ALA A 212 -11.50 5.38 4.15
N ARG A 213 -12.24 4.34 3.77
CA ARG A 213 -11.71 3.18 3.04
C ARG A 213 -11.13 3.62 1.70
N LEU A 214 -11.85 4.45 0.96
CA LEU A 214 -11.38 4.97 -0.34
C LEU A 214 -10.05 5.73 -0.19
N LEU A 215 -9.93 6.62 0.79
CA LEU A 215 -8.68 7.37 1.03
C LEU A 215 -7.52 6.48 1.49
N LEU A 216 -7.82 5.40 2.22
CA LEU A 216 -6.79 4.45 2.67
C LEU A 216 -6.36 3.50 1.55
N ALA A 217 -7.24 3.14 0.62
CA ALA A 217 -6.88 2.38 -0.59
C ALA A 217 -6.18 3.27 -1.63
N HIS A 218 -6.65 4.50 -1.79
CA HIS A 218 -6.19 5.45 -2.80
C HIS A 218 -5.85 6.79 -2.12
N PRO A 219 -4.59 6.98 -1.68
CA PRO A 219 -4.20 8.16 -0.90
C PRO A 219 -4.23 9.48 -1.68
N LEU A 220 -4.48 9.43 -2.98
CA LEU A 220 -4.76 10.57 -3.85
C LEU A 220 -6.04 10.28 -4.66
N VAL A 221 -7.08 11.07 -4.44
CA VAL A 221 -8.36 10.99 -5.16
C VAL A 221 -8.62 12.32 -5.83
N THR A 222 -8.83 12.34 -7.13
CA THR A 222 -9.14 13.56 -7.88
C THR A 222 -10.61 13.59 -8.31
N ALA A 223 -11.12 14.76 -8.67
CA ALA A 223 -12.48 14.98 -9.13
C ALA A 223 -12.75 14.45 -10.55
N SER A 224 -11.70 14.10 -11.31
CA SER A 224 -11.79 13.66 -12.71
C SER A 224 -11.13 12.31 -12.97
N GLY A 225 -10.60 11.66 -11.92
CA GLY A 225 -9.87 10.40 -12.01
C GLY A 225 -10.74 9.15 -11.88
N PRO A 226 -10.10 7.97 -11.81
CA PRO A 226 -10.80 6.68 -11.72
C PRO A 226 -11.68 6.57 -10.47
N HIS A 227 -11.44 7.38 -9.45
CA HIS A 227 -12.18 7.40 -8.18
C HIS A 227 -13.01 8.69 -7.99
N ALA A 228 -13.30 9.42 -9.07
CA ALA A 228 -14.02 10.70 -9.05
C ALA A 228 -15.39 10.60 -8.33
N ASP A 229 -16.11 9.49 -8.49
CA ASP A 229 -17.42 9.28 -7.87
C ASP A 229 -17.38 9.34 -6.33
N GLY A 230 -16.23 9.01 -5.72
CA GLY A 230 -16.03 9.09 -4.27
C GLY A 230 -15.62 10.48 -3.76
N PHE A 231 -15.16 11.39 -4.63
CA PHE A 231 -14.67 12.71 -4.23
C PHE A 231 -15.76 13.60 -3.57
N PRO A 232 -17.01 13.66 -4.07
CA PRO A 232 -18.08 14.39 -3.39
C PRO A 232 -18.34 13.90 -1.96
N LEU A 233 -18.20 12.59 -1.74
CA LEU A 233 -18.40 11.97 -0.43
C LEU A 233 -17.30 12.39 0.56
N ILE A 234 -16.04 12.40 0.11
CA ILE A 234 -14.91 12.90 0.88
C ILE A 234 -15.11 14.37 1.26
N ARG A 235 -15.53 15.21 0.29
CA ARG A 235 -15.80 16.64 0.55
C ARG A 235 -16.94 16.85 1.54
N ARG A 236 -17.98 16.02 1.49
CA ARG A 236 -19.13 16.09 2.42
C ARG A 236 -18.71 15.82 3.86
N HIS A 237 -17.80 14.88 4.08
CA HIS A 237 -17.35 14.45 5.41
C HIS A 237 -15.96 14.96 5.79
N ARG A 238 -15.48 16.03 5.14
CA ARG A 238 -14.10 16.52 5.26
C ARG A 238 -13.62 16.74 6.69
N ASP A 239 -14.38 17.45 7.51
CA ASP A 239 -13.92 17.89 8.84
C ASP A 239 -13.78 16.67 9.77
N TRP A 240 -14.75 15.75 9.69
CA TRP A 240 -14.69 14.48 10.41
C TRP A 240 -13.54 13.59 9.92
N LEU A 241 -13.37 13.44 8.60
CA LEU A 241 -12.29 12.61 8.05
C LEU A 241 -10.91 13.14 8.47
N THR A 242 -10.68 14.45 8.35
CA THR A 242 -9.42 15.09 8.75
C THR A 242 -9.14 14.87 10.23
N GLU A 243 -10.11 15.10 11.12
CA GLU A 243 -9.94 14.86 12.56
C GLU A 243 -9.66 13.39 12.87
N ARG A 244 -10.38 12.47 12.23
CA ARG A 244 -10.27 11.03 12.50
C ARG A 244 -8.94 10.44 12.01
N PHE A 245 -8.48 10.80 10.81
CA PHE A 245 -7.19 10.36 10.29
C PHE A 245 -6.03 10.91 11.14
N ASP A 246 -6.11 12.17 11.57
CA ASP A 246 -5.11 12.76 12.45
C ASP A 246 -5.09 12.09 13.83
N THR A 247 -6.25 11.97 14.47
CA THR A 247 -6.35 11.40 15.83
C THR A 247 -5.94 9.93 15.90
N LEU A 248 -6.37 9.11 14.93
CA LEU A 248 -6.10 7.67 14.95
C LEU A 248 -4.74 7.32 14.37
N LEU A 249 -4.37 7.92 13.23
CA LEU A 249 -3.21 7.50 12.44
C LEU A 249 -2.13 8.58 12.36
N GLY A 250 -2.39 9.80 12.84
CA GLY A 250 -1.49 10.93 12.65
C GLY A 250 -1.27 11.24 11.17
N TYR A 251 -2.27 10.98 10.33
CA TYR A 251 -2.20 11.25 8.89
C TYR A 251 -2.90 12.56 8.57
N ARG A 252 -2.16 13.44 7.90
CA ARG A 252 -2.70 14.71 7.42
C ARG A 252 -3.55 14.46 6.18
N LEU A 253 -4.80 14.94 6.20
CA LEU A 253 -5.68 14.94 5.03
C LEU A 253 -5.85 16.36 4.50
N VAL A 254 -5.42 16.60 3.26
CA VAL A 254 -5.62 17.87 2.56
C VAL A 254 -6.69 17.67 1.49
N ILE A 255 -7.73 18.50 1.50
CA ILE A 255 -8.82 18.44 0.52
C ILE A 255 -8.85 19.78 -0.19
N GLY A 256 -8.38 19.78 -1.44
CA GLY A 256 -8.43 20.90 -2.36
C GLY A 256 -9.77 21.00 -3.10
N PRO A 257 -9.87 21.94 -4.06
CA PRO A 257 -11.07 22.09 -4.88
C PRO A 257 -11.32 20.88 -5.79
N TRP A 258 -10.25 20.25 -6.30
CA TRP A 258 -10.31 19.19 -7.32
C TRP A 258 -9.63 17.88 -6.90
N HIS A 259 -9.05 17.81 -5.71
CA HIS A 259 -8.40 16.59 -5.23
C HIS A 259 -8.44 16.47 -3.70
N ALA A 260 -8.30 15.25 -3.20
CA ALA A 260 -8.11 14.93 -1.80
C ALA A 260 -6.85 14.06 -1.67
N ARG A 261 -5.97 14.44 -0.73
CA ARG A 261 -4.66 13.83 -0.53
C ARG A 261 -4.49 13.44 0.94
N LEU A 262 -4.41 12.13 1.20
CA LEU A 262 -4.08 11.57 2.50
C LEU A 262 -2.57 11.32 2.60
N PHE A 263 -1.86 12.12 3.38
CA PHE A 263 -0.42 12.01 3.59
C PHE A 263 -0.11 10.86 4.55
N LYS A 264 0.00 9.65 4.01
CA LYS A 264 0.47 8.47 4.73
C LYS A 264 1.95 8.59 5.07
N ALA A 265 2.31 8.04 6.23
CA ALA A 265 3.69 7.97 6.70
C ALA A 265 4.41 6.77 6.07
N GLY A 266 5.73 6.68 6.24
CA GLY A 266 6.45 5.44 5.98
C GLY A 266 6.12 4.40 7.07
N LEU A 267 6.15 3.12 6.73
CA LEU A 267 6.00 2.03 7.71
C LEU A 267 7.35 1.53 8.27
N GLY A 268 8.45 2.12 7.81
CA GLY A 268 9.82 1.76 8.20
C GLY A 268 10.47 0.73 7.27
N PRO A 269 11.73 0.35 7.56
CA PRO A 269 12.50 -0.56 6.71
C PRO A 269 11.84 -1.94 6.58
N GLY A 270 11.85 -2.50 5.37
CA GLY A 270 11.28 -3.83 5.10
C GLY A 270 9.75 -3.88 5.09
N ALA A 271 9.09 -2.74 5.26
CA ALA A 271 7.63 -2.59 5.14
C ALA A 271 7.23 -1.89 3.83
N ALA A 272 8.13 -1.86 2.85
CA ALA A 272 7.96 -1.38 1.49
C ALA A 272 6.61 -1.69 0.84
N ARG A 273 6.15 -0.74 0.03
CA ARG A 273 5.08 -0.89 -0.96
C ARG A 273 5.62 -0.48 -2.32
N ARG A 274 6.22 -1.46 -2.99
CA ARG A 274 6.75 -1.34 -4.34
C ARG A 274 5.69 -0.83 -5.32
N LEU A 275 6.03 0.19 -6.10
CA LEU A 275 5.21 0.61 -7.25
C LEU A 275 5.33 -0.39 -8.39
N GLU A 276 4.25 -0.52 -9.14
CA GLU A 276 4.18 -1.32 -10.35
C GLU A 276 3.78 -0.42 -11.52
N HIS A 277 4.29 -0.72 -12.70
CA HIS A 277 3.91 0.00 -13.91
C HIS A 277 2.41 -0.22 -14.17
N PRO A 278 1.58 0.84 -14.26
CA PRO A 278 0.12 0.71 -14.33
C PRO A 278 -0.41 -0.21 -15.44
N ALA A 279 0.20 -0.16 -16.64
CA ALA A 279 -0.22 -1.00 -17.76
C ALA A 279 0.35 -2.44 -17.77
N THR A 280 1.57 -2.66 -17.29
CA THR A 280 2.29 -3.94 -17.46
C THR A 280 2.39 -4.75 -16.17
N GLY A 281 2.17 -4.13 -15.00
CA GLY A 281 2.41 -4.72 -13.69
C GLY A 281 3.89 -4.96 -13.39
N ALA A 282 4.80 -4.45 -14.22
CA ALA A 282 6.24 -4.61 -14.00
C ALA A 282 6.66 -3.86 -12.72
N PRO A 283 7.46 -4.48 -11.83
CA PRO A 283 7.95 -3.81 -10.63
C PRO A 283 8.87 -2.65 -11.00
N PHE A 284 8.73 -1.52 -10.30
CA PHE A 284 9.64 -0.40 -10.48
C PHE A 284 11.09 -0.77 -10.14
N THR A 285 12.01 -0.21 -10.91
CA THR A 285 13.45 -0.31 -10.66
C THR A 285 13.96 0.95 -9.94
N PRO A 286 15.13 0.89 -9.28
CA PRO A 286 15.79 2.09 -8.74
C PRO A 286 15.91 3.22 -9.77
N ALA A 287 16.25 2.90 -11.02
CA ALA A 287 16.31 3.85 -12.12
C ALA A 287 14.92 4.42 -12.50
N GLY A 288 13.86 3.60 -12.47
CA GLY A 288 12.48 4.06 -12.68
C GLY A 288 12.03 5.08 -11.62
N TYR A 289 12.32 4.80 -10.35
CA TYR A 289 12.06 5.76 -9.27
C TYR A 289 12.91 7.03 -9.38
N ALA A 290 14.18 6.91 -9.80
CA ALA A 290 15.04 8.07 -10.03
C ALA A 290 14.48 8.98 -11.14
N ARG A 291 14.01 8.41 -12.25
CA ARG A 291 13.35 9.16 -13.34
C ARG A 291 12.04 9.78 -12.89
N LEU A 292 11.27 9.10 -12.05
CA LEU A 292 10.03 9.63 -11.46
C LEU A 292 10.30 10.86 -10.58
N ALA A 293 11.24 10.76 -9.64
CA ALA A 293 11.60 11.86 -8.75
C ALA A 293 12.19 13.06 -9.54
N LEU A 294 13.02 12.79 -10.56
CA LEU A 294 13.58 13.83 -11.42
C LEU A 294 12.51 14.54 -12.25
N ALA A 295 11.56 13.80 -12.83
CA ALA A 295 10.44 14.38 -13.56
C ALA A 295 9.60 15.26 -12.62
N LEU A 296 9.23 14.75 -11.44
CA LEU A 296 8.51 15.54 -10.42
C LEU A 296 9.26 16.81 -10.04
N ALA A 297 10.59 16.75 -9.85
CA ALA A 297 11.40 17.91 -9.51
C ALA A 297 11.23 19.07 -10.51
N LEU A 298 11.07 18.75 -11.80
CA LEU A 298 10.90 19.74 -12.86
C LEU A 298 9.42 20.16 -13.04
N LEU A 299 8.47 19.28 -12.70
CA LEU A 299 7.03 19.52 -12.92
C LEU A 299 6.39 20.41 -11.85
N VAL A 300 6.98 20.52 -10.65
CA VAL A 300 6.47 21.35 -9.55
C VAL A 300 6.22 22.80 -9.99
N ASP A 301 7.18 23.39 -10.70
CA ASP A 301 7.13 24.78 -11.19
C ASP A 301 6.92 24.88 -12.71
N ALA A 302 6.65 23.76 -13.39
CA ALA A 302 6.45 23.74 -14.85
C ALA A 302 5.19 24.49 -15.30
N PRO A 303 5.15 25.03 -16.54
CA PRO A 303 3.90 25.52 -17.11
C PRO A 303 2.87 24.39 -17.27
N GLU A 304 1.58 24.74 -17.23
CA GLU A 304 0.48 23.78 -17.41
C GLU A 304 0.53 23.07 -18.77
N GLN A 305 1.07 23.74 -19.79
CA GLN A 305 1.31 23.19 -21.11
C GLN A 305 2.82 23.11 -21.32
N LEU A 306 3.37 21.89 -21.36
CA LEU A 306 4.81 21.64 -21.44
C LEU A 306 5.13 20.74 -22.63
N PRO A 307 5.90 21.20 -23.63
CA PRO A 307 6.35 20.31 -24.70
C PRO A 307 7.15 19.12 -24.14
N TYR A 308 6.79 17.90 -24.54
CA TYR A 308 7.41 16.67 -24.06
C TYR A 308 8.93 16.67 -24.30
N GLY A 309 9.38 17.11 -25.48
CA GLY A 309 10.80 17.25 -25.78
C GLY A 309 11.55 18.20 -24.84
N ARG A 310 10.88 19.24 -24.33
CA ARG A 310 11.46 20.18 -23.34
C ARG A 310 11.64 19.53 -21.98
N LEU A 311 10.68 18.73 -21.51
CA LEU A 311 10.83 17.96 -20.28
C LEU A 311 12.02 17.01 -20.38
N VAL A 312 12.09 16.22 -21.45
CA VAL A 312 13.19 15.27 -21.66
C VAL A 312 14.55 15.98 -21.75
N GLN A 313 14.62 17.12 -22.44
CA GLN A 313 15.83 17.94 -22.50
C GLN A 313 16.23 18.47 -21.11
N ALA A 314 15.27 18.97 -20.34
CA ALA A 314 15.51 19.48 -18.99
C ALA A 314 15.97 18.37 -18.03
N MET A 315 15.39 17.18 -18.10
CA MET A 315 15.83 16.02 -17.31
C MET A 315 17.30 15.66 -17.60
N ARG A 316 17.68 15.60 -18.88
CA ARG A 316 19.08 15.34 -19.29
C ARG A 316 20.05 16.43 -18.81
N ALA A 317 19.61 17.68 -18.82
CA ALA A 317 20.42 18.80 -18.36
C ALA A 317 20.58 18.82 -16.83
N ALA A 318 19.52 18.49 -16.09
CA ALA A 318 19.49 18.53 -14.63
C ALA A 318 20.25 17.36 -13.98
N ALA A 319 20.24 16.18 -14.61
CA ALA A 319 20.91 14.98 -14.10
C ALA A 319 21.48 14.14 -15.28
N PRO A 320 22.62 14.55 -15.85
CA PRO A 320 23.21 13.90 -17.02
C PRO A 320 23.69 12.46 -16.73
N ASP A 321 24.07 12.18 -15.49
CA ASP A 321 24.42 10.86 -14.99
C ASP A 321 23.22 9.90 -14.99
N LEU A 322 22.05 10.37 -14.51
CA LEU A 322 20.80 9.60 -14.53
C LEU A 322 20.26 9.39 -15.96
N ALA A 323 20.63 10.27 -16.88
CA ALA A 323 20.31 10.16 -18.30
C ALA A 323 21.23 9.19 -19.05
N ALA A 324 22.46 8.97 -18.58
CA ALA A 324 23.42 8.06 -19.19
C ALA A 324 23.12 6.59 -18.87
N GLU A 325 22.54 6.31 -17.70
CA GLU A 325 22.01 4.98 -17.34
C GLU A 325 20.79 4.64 -18.22
N GLY A 326 21.03 3.93 -19.32
CA GLY A 326 20.00 3.55 -20.31
C GLY A 326 20.40 3.81 -21.77
N ALA A 327 21.51 4.54 -22.01
CA ALA A 327 22.04 4.69 -23.35
C ALA A 327 22.52 3.33 -23.91
N PRO A 328 22.16 2.95 -25.15
CA PRO A 328 22.66 1.71 -25.74
C PRO A 328 24.18 1.79 -25.88
N THR A 329 24.90 0.96 -25.12
CA THR A 329 26.35 0.83 -25.24
C THR A 329 26.69 0.06 -26.52
N GLY A 330 26.88 0.77 -27.64
CA GLY A 330 27.25 0.17 -28.93
C GLY A 330 27.35 1.19 -30.07
N THR A 331 27.95 0.78 -31.19
CA THR A 331 28.23 1.60 -32.40
C THR A 331 27.00 2.10 -33.17
N ALA A 332 25.79 1.95 -32.62
CA ALA A 332 24.55 2.55 -33.13
C ALA A 332 24.35 4.02 -32.66
N ALA A 333 25.41 4.68 -32.20
CA ALA A 333 25.36 6.02 -31.62
C ALA A 333 25.37 7.16 -32.66
N LEU A 334 25.40 6.87 -33.97
CA LEU A 334 25.69 7.89 -34.99
C LEU A 334 24.51 8.31 -35.87
N ASP A 335 23.27 7.90 -35.57
CA ASP A 335 22.11 8.33 -36.38
C ASP A 335 20.79 8.51 -35.63
N THR A 336 20.81 8.94 -34.36
CA THR A 336 19.54 9.19 -33.62
C THR A 336 19.62 10.39 -32.69
N SER A 337 19.62 11.57 -33.28
CA SER A 337 19.28 12.80 -32.55
C SER A 337 17.87 12.66 -31.97
N LEU A 338 17.74 12.68 -30.64
CA LEU A 338 16.49 12.72 -29.87
C LEU A 338 15.53 11.49 -29.97
N GLY A 339 15.62 10.67 -31.02
CA GLY A 339 14.69 9.56 -31.34
C GLY A 339 15.09 8.15 -30.88
N ALA A 340 16.10 8.00 -30.01
CA ALA A 340 16.34 6.74 -29.31
C ALA A 340 15.30 6.65 -28.19
N ALA A 341 14.28 5.83 -28.44
CA ALA A 341 13.05 5.63 -27.67
C ALA A 341 13.22 5.74 -26.14
N LEU A 342 12.20 6.34 -25.51
CA LEU A 342 11.85 6.21 -24.09
C LEU A 342 12.50 4.97 -23.46
N ASP A 343 13.53 5.17 -22.63
CA ASP A 343 14.05 4.05 -21.87
C ASP A 343 12.96 3.55 -20.91
N ALA A 344 12.96 2.26 -20.57
CA ALA A 344 11.92 1.64 -19.76
C ALA A 344 11.74 2.34 -18.39
N SER A 345 12.78 3.01 -17.88
CA SER A 345 12.73 3.75 -16.63
C SER A 345 11.96 5.07 -16.77
N LEU A 346 12.12 5.78 -17.88
CA LEU A 346 11.33 6.96 -18.20
C LEU A 346 9.88 6.59 -18.49
N ASP A 347 9.62 5.47 -19.16
CA ASP A 347 8.26 4.95 -19.37
C ASP A 347 7.54 4.70 -18.04
N MET A 348 8.18 3.97 -17.12
CA MET A 348 7.68 3.78 -15.75
C MET A 348 7.34 5.10 -15.06
N ALA A 349 8.27 6.06 -15.11
CA ALA A 349 8.08 7.38 -14.48
C ALA A 349 6.87 8.14 -15.05
N LEU A 350 6.77 8.25 -16.38
CA LEU A 350 5.67 8.95 -17.04
C LEU A 350 4.33 8.25 -16.82
N ALA A 351 4.31 6.91 -16.89
CA ALA A 351 3.11 6.13 -16.63
C ALA A 351 2.58 6.31 -15.20
N ALA A 352 3.46 6.33 -14.19
CA ALA A 352 3.04 6.63 -12.81
C ALA A 352 2.53 8.07 -12.65
N LEU A 353 3.16 9.06 -13.31
CA LEU A 353 2.70 10.44 -13.26
C LEU A 353 1.34 10.63 -13.95
N ALA A 354 1.08 9.90 -15.03
CA ALA A 354 -0.22 9.90 -15.69
C ALA A 354 -1.29 9.18 -14.83
N ASP A 355 -0.93 8.07 -14.19
CA ASP A 355 -1.82 7.35 -13.25
C ASP A 355 -2.22 8.23 -12.05
N TRP A 356 -1.28 9.01 -11.53
CA TRP A 356 -1.53 10.02 -10.49
C TRP A 356 -2.13 11.33 -11.03
N GLN A 357 -2.34 11.41 -12.35
CA GLN A 357 -2.90 12.55 -13.08
C GLN A 357 -2.11 13.86 -12.93
N VAL A 358 -0.85 13.77 -12.52
CA VAL A 358 0.11 14.88 -12.59
C VAL A 358 0.35 15.25 -14.05
N LEU A 359 0.36 14.25 -14.92
CA LEU A 359 0.35 14.41 -16.37
C LEU A 359 -1.00 13.97 -16.94
N GLY A 360 -1.46 14.67 -17.97
CA GLY A 360 -2.59 14.26 -18.79
C GLY A 360 -2.23 13.12 -19.74
N GLU A 361 -2.67 13.23 -20.99
CA GLU A 361 -2.32 12.25 -22.01
C GLU A 361 -0.80 12.24 -22.29
N LEU A 362 -0.26 11.04 -22.52
CA LEU A 362 1.14 10.82 -22.90
C LEU A 362 1.22 10.61 -24.43
N PRO A 363 2.36 10.93 -25.06
CA PRO A 363 2.53 10.73 -26.50
C PRO A 363 2.45 9.23 -26.85
N ALA A 364 1.65 8.90 -27.88
CA ALA A 364 1.53 7.53 -28.37
C ALA A 364 2.82 7.03 -29.03
N ASP A 365 3.54 7.94 -29.71
CA ASP A 365 4.90 7.71 -30.19
C ASP A 365 5.88 8.42 -29.24
N PRO A 366 6.73 7.70 -28.50
CA PRO A 366 7.74 8.31 -27.63
C PRO A 366 8.75 9.19 -28.37
N GLY A 367 8.81 9.13 -29.71
CA GLY A 367 9.59 10.03 -30.56
C GLY A 367 8.93 11.40 -30.82
N ASP A 368 7.64 11.56 -30.51
CA ASP A 368 6.89 12.81 -30.75
C ASP A 368 7.23 13.87 -29.70
N THR A 369 8.40 14.47 -29.86
CA THR A 369 8.89 15.54 -28.97
C THR A 369 8.12 16.84 -29.06
N ALA A 370 7.28 17.01 -30.09
CA ALA A 370 6.41 18.18 -30.26
C ALA A 370 5.09 18.04 -29.48
N PHE A 371 4.74 16.83 -29.02
CA PHE A 371 3.58 16.59 -28.18
C PHE A 371 3.60 17.52 -26.95
N VAL A 372 2.47 18.15 -26.64
CA VAL A 372 2.34 19.06 -25.49
C VAL A 372 1.66 18.31 -24.35
N LEU A 373 2.41 18.11 -23.27
CA LEU A 373 1.89 17.54 -22.03
C LEU A 373 1.03 18.57 -21.32
N THR A 374 -0.12 18.13 -20.80
CA THR A 374 -0.87 18.88 -19.79
C THR A 374 -0.35 18.49 -18.41
N VAL A 375 0.05 19.48 -17.60
CA VAL A 375 0.66 19.30 -16.27
C VAL A 375 -0.25 19.89 -15.20
N ASP A 376 -0.66 19.07 -14.24
CA ASP A 376 -1.32 19.53 -13.01
C ASP A 376 -0.27 19.83 -11.94
N ARG A 377 0.06 21.12 -11.80
CA ARG A 377 1.04 21.61 -10.80
C ARG A 377 0.57 21.41 -9.37
N GLU A 378 -0.73 21.45 -9.12
CA GLU A 378 -1.28 21.27 -7.77
C GLU A 378 -1.04 19.83 -7.33
N LEU A 379 -1.29 18.86 -8.22
CA LEU A 379 -0.99 17.45 -8.01
C LEU A 379 0.52 17.18 -7.95
N ALA A 380 1.33 17.80 -8.82
CA ALA A 380 2.78 17.68 -8.77
C ALA A 380 3.35 18.07 -7.37
N ARG A 381 2.78 19.10 -6.75
CA ARG A 381 3.14 19.54 -5.39
C ARG A 381 2.53 18.68 -4.28
N ALA A 382 1.40 18.03 -4.53
CA ALA A 382 0.69 17.20 -3.55
C ALA A 382 1.24 15.76 -3.45
N VAL A 383 1.94 15.28 -4.49
CA VAL A 383 2.50 13.91 -4.53
C VAL A 383 3.55 13.69 -3.42
N PRO A 384 4.61 14.52 -3.28
CA PRO A 384 5.61 14.32 -2.23
C PRO A 384 5.00 14.45 -0.83
N ALA A 385 5.23 13.47 0.05
CA ALA A 385 4.63 13.42 1.37
C ALA A 385 5.41 14.18 2.45
N GLY A 386 6.73 14.26 2.31
CA GLY A 386 7.61 14.98 3.23
C GLY A 386 8.82 15.58 2.50
N PRO A 387 9.46 16.61 3.06
CA PRO A 387 10.59 17.27 2.41
C PRO A 387 11.85 16.40 2.52
N PRO A 388 12.40 15.85 1.41
CA PRO A 388 13.69 15.17 1.43
C PRO A 388 14.83 16.10 1.90
N ALA A 389 14.63 17.42 1.86
CA ALA A 389 15.56 18.42 2.37
C ALA A 389 15.84 18.30 3.88
N LEU A 390 14.94 17.70 4.67
CA LEU A 390 15.13 17.54 6.12
C LEU A 390 15.89 16.26 6.51
N ALA A 391 16.18 15.39 5.55
CA ALA A 391 16.89 14.14 5.79
C ALA A 391 18.36 14.22 5.36
N ASP A 392 19.23 13.53 6.09
CA ASP A 392 20.67 13.48 5.79
C ASP A 392 20.98 12.53 4.61
N ASP A 393 20.26 11.42 4.53
CA ASP A 393 20.35 10.42 3.48
C ASP A 393 19.02 9.63 3.32
N ALA A 394 19.01 8.66 2.41
CA ALA A 394 17.84 7.81 2.15
C ALA A 394 17.39 7.01 3.38
N ALA A 395 18.32 6.48 4.17
CA ALA A 395 18.00 5.70 5.37
C ALA A 395 17.42 6.59 6.47
N ASP A 396 17.96 7.81 6.61
CA ASP A 396 17.43 8.83 7.52
C ASP A 396 15.99 9.23 7.13
N LEU A 397 15.70 9.41 5.83
CA LEU A 397 14.34 9.70 5.37
C LEU A 397 13.37 8.56 5.70
N ILE A 398 13.75 7.30 5.43
CA ILE A 398 12.93 6.12 5.72
C ILE A 398 12.64 6.03 7.22
N ARG A 399 13.66 6.22 8.06
CA ARG A 399 13.53 6.20 9.52
C ARG A 399 12.58 7.29 10.01
N ARG A 400 12.82 8.55 9.64
CA ARG A 400 11.99 9.70 10.05
C ARG A 400 10.54 9.57 9.59
N ALA A 401 10.32 9.03 8.39
CA ALA A 401 8.98 8.80 7.88
C ALA A 401 8.20 7.77 8.72
N ALA A 402 8.89 6.85 9.40
CA ALA A 402 8.28 5.85 10.27
C ALA A 402 8.16 6.28 11.74
N GLU A 403 8.84 7.36 12.14
CA GLU A 403 8.82 7.85 13.51
C GLU A 403 7.40 8.28 13.93
N ALA A 404 6.93 7.69 15.03
CA ALA A 404 5.66 8.01 15.66
C ALA A 404 5.66 7.53 17.12
N GLU A 405 4.77 8.10 17.93
CA GLU A 405 4.47 7.56 19.26
C GLU A 405 4.02 6.09 19.14
N PRO A 406 4.37 5.21 20.11
CA PRO A 406 4.19 3.76 19.99
C PRO A 406 2.78 3.35 19.58
N GLY A 407 1.76 3.99 20.17
CA GLY A 407 0.37 3.70 19.84
C GLY A 407 -0.04 4.12 18.42
N THR A 408 0.49 5.22 17.90
CA THR A 408 0.25 5.64 16.52
C THR A 408 0.98 4.73 15.55
N ALA A 409 2.23 4.34 15.85
CA ALA A 409 2.98 3.38 15.05
C ALA A 409 2.24 2.04 14.90
N VAL A 410 1.76 1.47 16.00
CA VAL A 410 0.99 0.22 15.97
C VAL A 410 -0.32 0.38 15.21
N ARG A 411 -1.05 1.50 15.37
CA ARG A 411 -2.29 1.74 14.62
C ARG A 411 -2.05 1.89 13.12
N ARG A 412 -0.94 2.52 12.69
CA ARG A 412 -0.54 2.59 11.28
C ARG A 412 -0.27 1.19 10.72
N LEU A 413 0.49 0.37 11.44
CA LEU A 413 0.74 -1.02 11.05
C LEU A 413 -0.58 -1.80 10.92
N LEU A 414 -1.46 -1.74 11.94
CA LEU A 414 -2.76 -2.42 11.90
C LEU A 414 -3.66 -1.98 10.74
N ALA A 415 -3.60 -0.69 10.36
CA ALA A 415 -4.42 -0.14 9.28
C ALA A 415 -3.87 -0.43 7.87
N GLU A 416 -2.62 -0.88 7.75
CA GLU A 416 -1.95 -0.93 6.44
C GLU A 416 -1.25 -2.26 6.13
N THR A 417 -1.04 -3.12 7.13
CA THR A 417 -0.45 -4.45 6.97
C THR A 417 -1.48 -5.57 7.23
N PRO A 418 -1.35 -6.72 6.55
CA PRO A 418 -2.33 -7.81 6.67
C PRO A 418 -2.49 -8.36 8.09
N ALA A 419 -1.39 -8.39 8.83
CA ALA A 419 -1.32 -8.77 10.24
C ALA A 419 -0.14 -8.05 10.91
N VAL A 420 -0.25 -7.84 12.21
CA VAL A 420 0.79 -7.31 13.08
C VAL A 420 1.16 -8.39 14.09
N LEU A 421 2.38 -8.92 13.96
CA LEU A 421 2.92 -9.91 14.89
C LEU A 421 3.67 -9.22 16.01
N THR A 422 3.47 -9.69 17.24
CA THR A 422 4.15 -9.16 18.42
C THR A 422 5.67 -9.31 18.30
N THR A 423 6.15 -10.37 17.66
CA THR A 423 7.58 -10.66 17.46
C THR A 423 8.30 -9.61 16.62
N ASP A 424 7.58 -8.92 15.74
CA ASP A 424 8.15 -7.96 14.79
C ASP A 424 8.17 -6.53 15.34
N LEU A 425 7.46 -6.30 16.45
CA LEU A 425 7.35 -4.98 17.06
C LEU A 425 8.57 -4.70 17.97
N PRO A 426 9.07 -3.45 17.97
CA PRO A 426 9.93 -2.91 19.02
C PRO A 426 9.28 -3.03 20.41
N GLU A 427 10.09 -2.97 21.47
CA GLU A 427 9.63 -3.26 22.84
C GLU A 427 8.51 -2.32 23.32
N ASP A 428 8.62 -1.03 23.06
CA ASP A 428 7.62 -0.01 23.41
C ASP A 428 6.29 -0.21 22.66
N GLN A 429 6.35 -0.58 21.39
CA GLN A 429 5.19 -0.91 20.56
C GLN A 429 4.54 -2.23 21.00
N ARG A 430 5.34 -3.23 21.38
CA ARG A 430 4.85 -4.49 21.99
C ARG A 430 4.11 -4.22 23.29
N GLU A 431 4.70 -3.42 24.18
CA GLU A 431 4.09 -3.07 25.45
C GLU A 431 2.75 -2.35 25.23
N TRP A 432 2.72 -1.36 24.34
CA TRP A 432 1.50 -0.64 24.00
C TRP A 432 0.40 -1.58 23.46
N LEU A 433 0.75 -2.48 22.52
CA LEU A 433 -0.21 -3.43 21.95
C LEU A 433 -0.72 -4.42 23.01
N ARG A 434 0.12 -4.83 23.95
CA ARG A 434 -0.27 -5.70 25.06
C ARG A 434 -1.28 -5.03 25.98
N GLU A 435 -1.08 -3.75 26.29
CA GLU A 435 -1.98 -2.96 27.15
C GLU A 435 -3.30 -2.62 26.45
N HIS A 436 -3.26 -2.30 25.16
CA HIS A 436 -4.41 -1.85 24.37
C HIS A 436 -4.95 -2.94 23.44
N ARG A 437 -4.71 -4.21 23.80
CA ARG A 437 -4.93 -5.37 22.93
C ARG A 437 -6.35 -5.45 22.36
N LEU A 438 -7.36 -5.03 23.12
CA LEU A 438 -8.76 -5.01 22.69
C LEU A 438 -9.17 -3.67 22.07
N SER A 439 -8.88 -2.56 22.76
CA SER A 439 -9.39 -1.24 22.37
C SER A 439 -8.70 -0.65 21.14
N GLY A 440 -7.40 -0.90 20.95
CA GLY A 440 -6.64 -0.38 19.81
C GLY A 440 -7.18 -0.92 18.48
N PRO A 441 -7.22 -2.25 18.28
CA PRO A 441 -7.78 -2.85 17.07
C PRO A 441 -9.26 -2.54 16.88
N ALA A 442 -10.06 -2.53 17.96
CA ALA A 442 -11.50 -2.25 17.88
C ALA A 442 -11.80 -0.86 17.30
N ALA A 443 -11.06 0.17 17.69
CA ALA A 443 -11.25 1.53 17.19
C ALA A 443 -11.00 1.64 15.68
N LEU A 444 -9.99 0.92 15.16
CA LEU A 444 -9.71 0.87 13.72
C LEU A 444 -10.73 0.00 12.98
N ALA A 445 -11.10 -1.13 13.55
CA ALA A 445 -12.14 -2.02 13.03
C ALA A 445 -13.47 -1.29 12.85
N GLU A 446 -13.90 -0.51 13.84
CA GLU A 446 -15.11 0.31 13.75
C GLU A 446 -15.00 1.40 12.67
N PHE A 447 -13.88 2.13 12.66
CA PHE A 447 -13.61 3.21 11.73
C PHE A 447 -13.61 2.76 10.26
N LEU A 448 -12.96 1.63 9.97
CA LEU A 448 -12.78 1.10 8.61
C LEU A 448 -13.80 0.02 8.23
N GLY A 449 -14.64 -0.42 9.18
CA GLY A 449 -15.54 -1.55 9.01
C GLY A 449 -14.84 -2.88 8.80
N LEU A 450 -13.70 -3.07 9.47
CA LEU A 450 -12.92 -4.31 9.46
C LEU A 450 -13.33 -5.20 10.64
N GLU A 451 -12.91 -6.45 10.60
CA GLU A 451 -13.12 -7.40 11.70
C GLU A 451 -11.79 -7.71 12.38
N ALA A 452 -11.70 -7.45 13.68
CA ALA A 452 -10.47 -7.72 14.43
C ALA A 452 -10.37 -9.21 14.81
N GLU A 453 -9.29 -9.85 14.38
CA GLU A 453 -8.91 -11.18 14.84
C GLU A 453 -7.67 -11.09 15.73
N LEU A 454 -7.83 -11.54 16.98
CA LEU A 454 -6.78 -11.55 17.99
C LEU A 454 -6.34 -12.99 18.26
N ARG A 455 -5.03 -13.23 18.21
CA ARG A 455 -4.39 -14.53 18.48
C ARG A 455 -3.18 -14.36 19.37
N ALA A 456 -2.63 -15.48 19.84
CA ALA A 456 -1.47 -15.51 20.72
C ALA A 456 -0.27 -14.75 20.12
N GLU A 457 -0.06 -14.83 18.82
CA GLU A 457 1.09 -14.23 18.13
C GLU A 457 0.88 -12.76 17.79
N GLY A 458 -0.37 -12.29 17.62
CA GLY A 458 -0.63 -10.93 17.19
C GLY A 458 -2.09 -10.62 16.86
N VAL A 459 -2.28 -9.60 16.01
CA VAL A 459 -3.59 -9.08 15.60
C VAL A 459 -3.64 -8.95 14.08
N ALA A 460 -4.77 -9.31 13.48
CA ALA A 460 -5.10 -9.00 12.10
C ALA A 460 -6.42 -8.22 12.03
N LEU A 461 -6.47 -7.17 11.21
CA LEU A 461 -7.74 -6.56 10.82
C LEU A 461 -8.14 -7.15 9.47
N LEU A 462 -9.22 -7.92 9.47
CA LEU A 462 -9.70 -8.64 8.29
C LEU A 462 -10.71 -7.78 7.55
N ASP A 463 -10.70 -7.88 6.22
CA ASP A 463 -11.62 -7.17 5.35
C ASP A 463 -12.57 -8.15 4.64
N PRO A 464 -13.75 -8.45 5.21
CA PRO A 464 -14.73 -9.33 4.57
C PRO A 464 -15.23 -8.81 3.23
N ALA A 465 -15.19 -7.49 3.01
CA ALA A 465 -15.61 -6.85 1.76
C ALA A 465 -14.54 -6.92 0.66
N ALA A 466 -13.29 -7.22 1.00
CA ALA A 466 -12.15 -7.32 0.08
C ALA A 466 -11.95 -6.07 -0.80
N GLU A 467 -12.08 -4.88 -0.22
CA GLU A 467 -11.89 -3.58 -0.90
C GLU A 467 -10.63 -2.85 -0.41
N LEU A 468 -10.09 -3.20 0.76
CA LEU A 468 -8.84 -2.65 1.32
C LEU A 468 -7.65 -3.59 1.10
N THR A 469 -7.48 -4.08 -0.12
CA THR A 469 -6.27 -4.80 -0.51
C THR A 469 -6.02 -4.68 -2.01
N ASP A 470 -4.76 -4.44 -2.39
CA ASP A 470 -4.26 -4.58 -3.76
C ASP A 470 -3.87 -6.04 -4.07
N LEU A 471 -3.70 -6.88 -3.04
CA LEU A 471 -3.29 -8.28 -3.16
C LEU A 471 -4.34 -9.17 -2.51
N ALA A 472 -5.25 -9.73 -3.32
CA ALA A 472 -6.26 -10.66 -2.85
C ALA A 472 -5.75 -12.11 -2.80
N LEU A 473 -6.01 -12.81 -1.69
CA LEU A 473 -5.82 -14.26 -1.58
C LEU A 473 -7.02 -14.88 -0.83
N PRO A 474 -7.83 -15.75 -1.46
CA PRO A 474 -7.78 -16.17 -2.86
C PRO A 474 -8.02 -14.98 -3.82
N GLY A 475 -7.23 -14.90 -4.89
CA GLY A 475 -7.33 -13.86 -5.92
C GLY A 475 -7.65 -14.43 -7.30
N ALA A 476 -7.95 -13.55 -8.25
CA ALA A 476 -8.11 -13.93 -9.65
C ALA A 476 -6.75 -14.22 -10.31
N GLY A 477 -6.73 -15.18 -11.24
CA GLY A 477 -5.55 -15.47 -12.06
C GLY A 477 -4.66 -16.60 -11.54
N THR A 478 -3.83 -17.11 -12.43
CA THR A 478 -3.04 -18.32 -12.20
C THR A 478 -1.99 -18.17 -11.09
N LEU A 479 -1.38 -17.00 -10.96
CA LEU A 479 -0.36 -16.76 -9.93
C LEU A 479 -0.98 -16.80 -8.52
N ALA A 480 -2.12 -16.14 -8.31
CA ALA A 480 -2.82 -16.16 -7.03
C ALA A 480 -3.31 -17.57 -6.68
N GLN A 481 -3.79 -18.33 -7.66
CA GLN A 481 -4.16 -19.73 -7.47
C GLN A 481 -2.96 -20.62 -7.12
N ALA A 482 -1.84 -20.48 -7.82
CA ALA A 482 -0.62 -21.21 -7.52
C ALA A 482 -0.06 -20.87 -6.13
N ALA A 483 -0.06 -19.59 -5.76
CA ALA A 483 0.36 -19.13 -4.43
C ALA A 483 -0.56 -19.66 -3.31
N LEU A 484 -1.88 -19.71 -3.55
CA LEU A 484 -2.84 -20.30 -2.62
C LEU A 484 -2.55 -21.80 -2.40
N LEU A 485 -2.38 -22.56 -3.48
CA LEU A 485 -2.07 -24.00 -3.40
C LEU A 485 -0.72 -24.24 -2.71
N LEU A 486 0.27 -23.40 -3.01
CA LEU A 486 1.57 -23.45 -2.35
C LEU A 486 1.41 -23.23 -0.83
N VAL A 487 0.74 -22.16 -0.39
CA VAL A 487 0.60 -21.90 1.05
C VAL A 487 -0.27 -22.95 1.75
N GLU A 488 -1.34 -23.45 1.12
CA GLU A 488 -2.16 -24.55 1.63
C GLU A 488 -1.27 -25.77 1.96
N ARG A 489 -0.41 -26.15 1.01
CA ARG A 489 0.46 -27.33 1.14
C ARG A 489 1.63 -27.10 2.10
N LEU A 490 2.22 -25.91 2.11
CA LEU A 490 3.25 -25.54 3.08
C LEU A 490 2.71 -25.62 4.51
N VAL A 491 1.53 -25.05 4.76
CA VAL A 491 0.87 -25.14 6.06
C VAL A 491 0.59 -26.59 6.44
N GLU A 492 0.10 -27.43 5.53
CA GLU A 492 -0.15 -28.84 5.84
C GLU A 492 1.11 -29.59 6.27
N GLU A 493 2.26 -29.29 5.66
CA GLU A 493 3.51 -30.04 5.89
C GLU A 493 4.36 -29.51 7.05
N VAL A 494 4.40 -28.19 7.28
CA VAL A 494 5.28 -27.58 8.30
C VAL A 494 4.55 -27.05 9.54
N ARG A 495 3.21 -27.07 9.58
CA ARG A 495 2.46 -26.59 10.74
C ARG A 495 2.85 -27.35 12.01
N PRO A 496 3.14 -26.65 13.12
CA PRO A 496 3.45 -27.28 14.41
C PRO A 496 2.34 -28.18 14.90
N LEU A 497 2.68 -29.23 15.66
CA LEU A 497 1.67 -30.08 16.28
C LEU A 497 1.05 -29.39 17.51
N PRO A 498 -0.23 -29.69 17.85
CA PRO A 498 -0.83 -29.15 19.06
C PRO A 498 0.00 -29.45 20.31
N GLY A 499 0.40 -28.40 21.03
CA GLY A 499 1.22 -28.49 22.24
C GLY A 499 2.73 -28.32 22.01
N GLU A 500 3.17 -28.24 20.76
CA GLU A 500 4.49 -27.68 20.44
C GLU A 500 4.41 -26.16 20.51
N ASP A 501 5.41 -25.53 21.12
CA ASP A 501 5.58 -24.09 21.07
C ASP A 501 6.55 -23.76 19.93
N PRO A 502 6.07 -23.33 18.76
CA PRO A 502 6.95 -22.98 17.65
C PRO A 502 7.76 -21.71 17.92
N GLY A 503 7.41 -20.92 18.94
CA GLY A 503 8.05 -19.64 19.21
C GLY A 503 7.84 -18.57 18.10
N GLY A 504 6.88 -18.78 17.18
CA GLY A 504 6.56 -17.87 16.10
C GLY A 504 6.59 -18.52 14.72
N ASP A 505 7.47 -18.02 13.84
CA ASP A 505 7.62 -18.44 12.45
C ASP A 505 8.30 -19.82 12.31
N VAL A 506 7.93 -20.58 11.29
CA VAL A 506 8.43 -21.95 11.06
C VAL A 506 9.27 -22.05 9.79
N ALA A 507 10.42 -22.72 9.84
CA ALA A 507 11.30 -22.85 8.67
C ALA A 507 10.67 -23.68 7.54
N ILE A 508 10.77 -23.17 6.31
CA ILE A 508 10.33 -23.87 5.10
C ILE A 508 11.55 -24.43 4.36
N PRO A 509 11.66 -25.75 4.18
CA PRO A 509 12.70 -26.33 3.35
C PRO A 509 12.55 -25.93 1.88
N ASP A 510 13.63 -25.50 1.22
CA ASP A 510 13.57 -25.09 -0.21
C ASP A 510 13.10 -26.22 -1.13
N ALA A 511 13.51 -27.46 -0.83
CA ALA A 511 13.08 -28.64 -1.56
C ALA A 511 11.56 -28.89 -1.45
N LEU A 512 10.92 -28.47 -0.36
CA LEU A 512 9.47 -28.54 -0.22
C LEU A 512 8.80 -27.53 -1.15
N ILE A 513 9.30 -26.29 -1.21
CA ILE A 513 8.77 -25.26 -2.12
C ILE A 513 8.91 -25.73 -3.58
N ASP A 514 10.10 -26.21 -3.97
CA ASP A 514 10.35 -26.66 -5.34
C ASP A 514 9.52 -27.89 -5.71
N GLY A 515 9.37 -28.84 -4.78
CA GLY A 515 8.53 -30.01 -4.97
C GLY A 515 7.07 -29.64 -5.19
N VAL A 516 6.50 -28.80 -4.31
CA VAL A 516 5.10 -28.38 -4.39
C VAL A 516 4.83 -27.57 -5.66
N LEU A 517 5.73 -26.65 -6.04
CA LEU A 517 5.58 -25.89 -7.28
C LEU A 517 5.74 -26.77 -8.53
N GLY A 518 6.57 -27.81 -8.45
CA GLY A 518 6.68 -28.85 -9.47
C GLY A 518 5.35 -29.59 -9.65
N ASP A 519 4.78 -30.08 -8.55
CA ASP A 519 3.48 -30.77 -8.55
C ASP A 519 2.37 -29.84 -9.10
N ILE A 520 2.33 -28.58 -8.66
CA ILE A 520 1.36 -27.58 -9.16
C ILE A 520 1.51 -27.36 -10.67
N ALA A 521 2.74 -27.28 -11.17
CA ALA A 521 2.99 -27.07 -12.60
C ALA A 521 2.65 -28.30 -13.46
N ASP A 522 2.70 -29.49 -12.88
CA ASP A 522 2.37 -30.74 -13.57
C ASP A 522 0.85 -31.03 -13.53
N ASP A 523 0.17 -30.70 -12.43
CA ASP A 523 -1.26 -30.98 -12.20
C ASP A 523 -2.21 -29.88 -12.70
N HIS A 524 -1.72 -28.66 -12.92
CA HIS A 524 -2.53 -27.51 -13.32
C HIS A 524 -2.04 -26.86 -14.62
N ASP A 525 -3.00 -26.34 -15.40
CA ASP A 525 -2.69 -25.61 -16.62
C ASP A 525 -2.14 -24.21 -16.29
N LEU A 526 -0.82 -24.09 -16.28
CA LEU A 526 -0.12 -22.83 -16.04
C LEU A 526 0.21 -22.10 -17.36
N PRO A 527 0.27 -20.75 -17.35
CA PRO A 527 0.74 -19.96 -18.49
C PRO A 527 2.09 -20.46 -19.03
N ALA A 528 2.25 -20.41 -20.36
CA ALA A 528 3.45 -20.87 -21.05
C ALA A 528 4.75 -20.27 -20.47
N ARG A 529 4.72 -19.01 -20.00
CA ARG A 529 5.86 -18.35 -19.34
C ARG A 529 6.35 -19.09 -18.10
N TYR A 530 5.45 -19.67 -17.30
CA TYR A 530 5.79 -20.41 -16.09
C TYR A 530 6.17 -21.86 -16.37
N LEU A 531 5.60 -22.45 -17.42
CA LEU A 531 6.04 -23.77 -17.89
C LEU A 531 7.45 -23.71 -18.50
N ALA A 532 7.78 -22.62 -19.20
CA ALA A 532 9.11 -22.37 -19.76
C ALA A 532 10.15 -21.94 -18.71
N ASP A 533 9.72 -21.20 -17.68
CA ASP A 533 10.57 -20.72 -16.59
C ASP A 533 9.93 -20.99 -15.23
N ARG A 534 10.24 -22.17 -14.67
CA ARG A 534 9.80 -22.56 -13.31
C ARG A 534 10.43 -21.68 -12.23
N THR A 535 11.60 -21.10 -12.48
CA THR A 535 12.24 -20.16 -11.55
C THR A 535 11.45 -18.86 -11.46
N ALA A 536 10.83 -18.41 -12.56
CA ALA A 536 9.89 -17.29 -12.51
C ALA A 536 8.64 -17.59 -11.69
N LEU A 537 8.05 -18.78 -11.84
CA LEU A 537 6.91 -19.18 -11.01
C LEU A 537 7.27 -19.15 -9.52
N ARG A 538 8.42 -19.73 -9.15
CA ARG A 538 8.91 -19.71 -7.77
C ARG A 538 9.09 -18.28 -7.24
N ARG A 539 9.78 -17.44 -7.99
CA ARG A 539 10.04 -16.03 -7.61
C ARG A 539 8.73 -15.29 -7.38
N ASP A 540 7.82 -15.35 -8.34
CA ASP A 540 6.59 -14.57 -8.32
C ASP A 540 5.62 -15.06 -7.23
N ALA A 541 5.53 -16.38 -7.01
CA ALA A 541 4.67 -16.95 -5.97
C ALA A 541 5.18 -16.62 -4.56
N LEU A 542 6.50 -16.72 -4.33
CA LEU A 542 7.10 -16.35 -3.06
C LEU A 542 7.03 -14.84 -2.81
N ASP A 543 7.23 -14.00 -3.84
CA ASP A 543 7.07 -12.55 -3.73
C ASP A 543 5.62 -12.17 -3.39
N LEU A 544 4.61 -12.84 -3.96
CA LEU A 544 3.21 -12.63 -3.58
C LEU A 544 2.94 -13.03 -2.12
N LEU A 545 3.37 -14.22 -1.69
CA LEU A 545 3.18 -14.68 -0.30
C LEU A 545 3.92 -13.80 0.71
N HIS A 546 5.10 -13.29 0.33
CA HIS A 546 5.87 -12.37 1.16
C HIS A 546 5.16 -11.02 1.31
N ARG A 547 4.67 -10.44 0.21
CA ARG A 547 3.91 -9.18 0.22
C ARG A 547 2.58 -9.26 0.98
N LEU A 548 1.99 -10.47 1.06
CA LEU A 548 0.83 -10.78 1.90
C LEU A 548 1.19 -11.05 3.38
N GLY A 549 2.48 -11.02 3.73
CA GLY A 549 2.95 -11.27 5.10
C GLY A 549 2.76 -12.71 5.56
N LEU A 550 2.66 -13.68 4.64
CA LEU A 550 2.46 -15.10 4.95
C LEU A 550 3.80 -15.85 5.06
N ILE A 551 4.85 -15.32 4.43
CA ILE A 551 6.22 -15.79 4.57
C ILE A 551 7.19 -14.62 4.78
N THR A 552 8.35 -14.89 5.38
CA THR A 552 9.44 -13.91 5.53
C THR A 552 10.78 -14.54 5.17
N PRO A 553 11.69 -13.81 4.49
CA PRO A 553 13.02 -14.31 4.20
C PRO A 553 13.92 -14.25 5.44
N THR A 554 14.90 -15.16 5.51
CA THR A 554 15.99 -15.09 6.49
C THR A 554 17.25 -14.50 5.87
N PRO A 555 18.23 -14.05 6.69
CA PRO A 555 19.53 -13.63 6.18
C PRO A 555 20.31 -14.71 5.41
N ARG A 556 19.92 -15.98 5.55
CA ARG A 556 20.52 -17.12 4.84
C ARG A 556 19.77 -17.47 3.54
N ALA A 557 18.90 -16.58 3.06
CA ALA A 557 18.07 -16.77 1.88
C ALA A 557 17.10 -17.97 1.95
N THR A 558 16.77 -18.43 3.16
CA THR A 558 15.70 -19.40 3.38
C THR A 558 14.39 -18.68 3.71
N TRP A 559 13.26 -19.36 3.58
CA TRP A 559 11.95 -18.80 3.90
C TRP A 559 11.42 -19.35 5.22
N LEU A 560 10.74 -18.50 6.00
CA LEU A 560 9.94 -18.90 7.15
C LEU A 560 8.46 -18.70 6.83
N LEU A 561 7.62 -19.65 7.22
CA LEU A 561 6.17 -19.58 7.20
C LEU A 561 5.68 -18.85 8.46
N ARG A 562 4.86 -17.83 8.27
CA ARG A 562 4.36 -16.99 9.37
C ARG A 562 3.03 -17.51 9.91
N PRO A 563 2.71 -17.33 11.20
CA PRO A 563 1.47 -17.83 11.80
C PRO A 563 0.18 -17.46 11.04
N PRO A 564 -0.01 -16.24 10.49
CA PRO A 564 -1.22 -15.90 9.73
C PRO A 564 -1.46 -16.79 8.50
N ALA A 565 -0.42 -17.45 7.96
CA ALA A 565 -0.56 -18.42 6.87
C ALA A 565 -1.46 -19.60 7.23
N ALA A 566 -1.54 -19.98 8.52
CA ALA A 566 -2.39 -21.07 8.99
C ALA A 566 -3.89 -20.86 8.69
N ARG A 567 -4.32 -19.63 8.42
CA ARG A 567 -5.68 -19.35 7.92
C ARG A 567 -5.99 -20.07 6.61
N TYR A 568 -4.98 -20.28 5.78
CA TYR A 568 -5.11 -20.98 4.51
C TYR A 568 -4.86 -22.48 4.65
N ALA A 569 -4.85 -23.05 5.86
CA ALA A 569 -4.82 -24.50 6.00
C ALA A 569 -6.05 -25.10 5.29
N PRO A 570 -5.88 -26.20 4.53
CA PRO A 570 -6.99 -26.84 3.85
C PRO A 570 -8.09 -27.18 4.87
N ALA A 571 -9.35 -26.99 4.47
CA ALA A 571 -10.46 -27.36 5.34
C ALA A 571 -10.31 -28.84 5.72
N PRO A 572 -10.39 -29.21 7.01
CA PRO A 572 -10.38 -30.61 7.38
C PRO A 572 -11.54 -31.28 6.64
N ASP A 573 -11.25 -32.30 5.83
CA ASP A 573 -12.29 -33.13 5.24
C ASP A 573 -13.02 -33.80 6.41
N LEU A 574 -14.13 -33.20 6.87
CA LEU A 574 -15.00 -33.72 7.93
C LEU A 574 -15.80 -34.94 7.46
N ARG A 575 -15.27 -35.71 6.50
CA ARG A 575 -15.75 -37.06 6.26
C ARG A 575 -15.11 -37.93 7.33
N PRO A 576 -15.88 -38.49 8.29
CA PRO A 576 -15.39 -39.71 8.90
C PRO A 576 -15.14 -40.65 7.73
N THR A 577 -13.88 -41.02 7.50
CA THR A 577 -13.55 -42.19 6.70
C THR A 577 -14.52 -43.27 7.20
N PRO A 578 -15.41 -43.84 6.36
CA PRO A 578 -16.22 -44.95 6.81
C PRO A 578 -15.21 -45.99 7.24
N GLY A 579 -15.05 -46.16 8.54
CA GLY A 579 -14.06 -47.06 9.08
C GLY A 579 -14.39 -48.40 8.48
N THR A 580 -13.52 -48.93 7.64
CA THR A 580 -13.52 -50.35 7.28
C THR A 580 -12.99 -51.13 8.49
N GLY A 581 -13.51 -50.81 9.67
CA GLY A 581 -13.32 -51.55 10.89
C GLY A 581 -14.43 -52.58 10.94
N ARG A 582 -14.11 -53.81 10.53
CA ARG A 582 -14.91 -55.02 10.76
C ARG A 582 -15.01 -55.39 12.26
N HIS A 583 -14.95 -54.38 13.14
CA HIS A 583 -14.96 -54.47 14.59
C HIS A 583 -15.76 -53.31 15.21
N SER A 584 -16.86 -52.89 14.61
CA SER A 584 -17.91 -52.20 15.37
C SER A 584 -18.81 -53.26 15.98
N ARG A 585 -18.64 -53.55 17.27
CA ARG A 585 -19.65 -54.30 18.04
C ARG A 585 -20.97 -53.52 17.94
N PRO A 586 -22.13 -54.18 17.76
CA PRO A 586 -23.40 -53.52 17.90
C PRO A 586 -23.52 -53.02 19.35
N THR A 587 -23.64 -51.71 19.52
CA THR A 587 -24.18 -51.09 20.73
C THR A 587 -25.55 -51.72 20.98
N THR A 588 -25.70 -52.34 22.15
CA THR A 588 -26.92 -52.99 22.58
C THR A 588 -28.03 -51.94 22.72
N PRO A 589 -29.23 -52.12 22.12
CA PRO A 589 -30.31 -51.17 22.29
C PRO A 589 -30.80 -51.18 23.74
N THR A 590 -30.87 -49.99 24.34
CA THR A 590 -31.50 -49.70 25.63
C THR A 590 -32.95 -50.21 25.63
N PRO A 591 -33.42 -50.93 26.67
CA PRO A 591 -34.78 -51.42 26.71
C PRO A 591 -35.78 -50.26 26.92
N PRO A 592 -37.00 -50.35 26.37
CA PRO A 592 -38.03 -49.33 26.51
C PRO A 592 -38.58 -49.28 27.95
N PRO A 593 -39.09 -48.12 28.41
CA PRO A 593 -39.72 -48.02 29.72
C PRO A 593 -41.01 -48.88 29.78
N PRO A 594 -41.36 -49.41 30.97
CA PRO A 594 -42.52 -50.26 31.12
C PRO A 594 -43.82 -49.48 30.87
N ARG A 595 -44.73 -50.11 30.13
CA ARG A 595 -46.10 -49.64 29.92
C ARG A 595 -46.89 -49.79 31.21
N GLU A 596 -47.38 -48.69 31.76
CA GLU A 596 -48.48 -48.71 32.72
C GLU A 596 -49.74 -49.23 32.02
N GLY A 597 -50.25 -50.36 32.50
CA GLY A 597 -51.57 -50.89 32.14
C GLY A 597 -52.68 -50.18 32.92
N PRO A 598 -53.94 -50.27 32.45
CA PRO A 598 -55.05 -49.55 33.03
C PRO A 598 -55.57 -50.26 34.28
N HIS A 599 -55.74 -49.52 35.37
CA HIS A 599 -56.59 -49.93 36.49
C HIS A 599 -57.71 -48.90 36.65
N THR A 600 -58.92 -49.39 36.33
CA THR A 600 -60.27 -49.05 36.87
C THR A 600 -60.55 -47.66 37.40
#